data_AF-A0AAU6PF45-F1
#
_entry.id   AF-A0AAU6PF45-F1
#
_cell.length_a   1.000
_cell.length_b   1.000
_cell.length_c   1.000
_cell.angle_alpha   90.00
_cell.angle_beta   90.00
_cell.angle_gamma   90.00
#
_symmetry.space_group_name_H-M   'P 1'
#
loop_
_entity.id
_entity.type
_entity.pdbx_description
1 polymer ?
#
loop_
_entity_poly.entity_id
_entity_poly.type
_entity_poly.pdbx_seq_one_letter_code
_entity_poly.pdbx_strand_id
1 'polypeptide(L)' 'MLALHPQYIIDDTQTQKAVVIQMNEWQKIMQQLEMLDDIEVYDKAKKTNSEVISFSQAVKEIKNH' A
#
# COMPACT_ATOMS: atom_id res chain seq x y z
N MET A 1 1.72 -1.64 -15.65
CA MET A 1 1.18 -2.95 -15.21
C MET A 1 2.31 -3.78 -14.66
N LEU A 2 2.09 -4.47 -13.55
CA LEU A 2 3.10 -5.37 -12.97
C LEU A 2 3.27 -6.57 -13.90
N ALA A 3 4.48 -6.77 -14.42
CA ALA A 3 4.81 -8.00 -15.15
C ALA A 3 5.11 -9.09 -14.12
N LEU A 4 4.34 -10.17 -14.16
CA LEU A 4 4.45 -11.32 -13.25
C LEU A 4 4.67 -12.60 -14.06
N HIS A 5 5.51 -13.49 -13.55
CA HIS A 5 5.77 -14.81 -14.12
C HIS A 5 5.37 -15.92 -13.14
N PRO A 6 4.06 -16.12 -12.91
CA PRO A 6 3.57 -17.07 -11.92
C PRO A 6 3.77 -18.52 -12.37
N GLN A 7 4.14 -19.37 -11.41
CA GLN A 7 4.08 -20.83 -11.53
C GLN A 7 3.04 -21.35 -10.55
N TYR A 8 2.13 -22.20 -11.02
CA TYR A 8 1.03 -22.71 -10.20
C TYR A 8 1.33 -24.12 -9.72
N ILE A 9 1.13 -24.35 -8.42
CA ILE A 9 1.13 -25.69 -7.82
C ILE A 9 -0.34 -26.15 -7.79
N ILE A 10 -0.63 -27.19 -8.56
CA ILE A 10 -1.96 -27.81 -8.66
C ILE A 10 -2.02 -29.08 -7.83
N ASP A 11 -3.21 -29.42 -7.32
CA ASP A 11 -3.46 -30.70 -6.67
C ASP A 11 -4.00 -31.77 -7.64
N ASP A 12 -4.27 -32.96 -7.11
CA ASP A 12 -4.76 -34.11 -7.88
C ASP A 12 -6.14 -33.88 -8.53
N THR A 13 -6.87 -32.87 -8.06
CA THR A 13 -8.16 -32.43 -8.64
C THR A 13 -8.00 -31.34 -9.70
N GLN A 14 -6.76 -30.99 -10.06
CA GLN A 14 -6.37 -29.86 -10.92
C GLN A 14 -6.73 -28.49 -10.32
N THR A 15 -6.94 -28.41 -9.01
CA THR A 15 -7.20 -27.15 -8.31
C THR A 15 -5.87 -26.44 -8.03
N GLN A 16 -5.75 -25.16 -8.40
CA GLN A 16 -4.58 -24.33 -8.08
C GLN A 16 -4.54 -24.04 -6.58
N LYS A 17 -3.56 -24.60 -5.87
CA LYS A 17 -3.42 -24.43 -4.41
C LYS A 17 -2.44 -23.33 -4.02
N ALA A 18 -1.42 -23.10 -4.83
CA ALA A 18 -0.42 -22.07 -4.56
C ALA A 18 0.13 -21.49 -5.85
N VAL A 19 0.64 -20.26 -5.74
CA VAL A 19 1.38 -19.58 -6.79
C VAL A 19 2.78 -19.26 -6.29
N VAL A 20 3.78 -19.58 -7.09
CA VAL A 20 5.18 -19.22 -6.86
C VAL A 20 5.53 -18.12 -7.85
N ILE A 21 6.07 -17.02 -7.33
CA ILE A 21 6.57 -15.89 -8.12
C ILE A 21 8.00 -15.59 -7.69
N GLN A 22 8.71 -14.81 -8.49
CA GLN A 22 10.04 -14.38 -8.11
C GLN A 22 9.99 -13.40 -6.93
N MET A 23 11.02 -13.41 -6.08
CA MET A 23 11.05 -12.53 -4.90
C MET A 23 10.98 -11.04 -5.27
N ASN A 24 11.62 -10.63 -6.36
CA ASN A 24 11.55 -9.25 -6.87
C ASN A 24 10.13 -8.86 -7.31
N GLU A 25 9.34 -9.80 -7.83
CA GLU A 25 7.94 -9.59 -8.20
C GLU A 25 7.08 -9.43 -6.95
N TRP A 26 7.29 -10.28 -5.93
CA TRP A 26 6.65 -10.14 -4.62
C TRP A 26 6.92 -8.76 -3.99
N GLN A 27 8.18 -8.34 -3.96
CA GLN A 27 8.57 -7.03 -3.42
C GLN A 27 7.85 -5.87 -4.13
N LYS A 28 7.71 -5.95 -5.46
CA LYS A 28 6.98 -4.93 -6.21
C LYS A 28 5.48 -4.95 -5.92
N ILE A 29 4.87 -6.12 -5.67
CA ILE A 29 3.48 -6.21 -5.22
C ILE A 29 3.34 -5.50 -3.87
N MET A 30 4.21 -5.81 -2.90
CA MET A 30 4.17 -5.20 -1.57
C MET A 30 4.29 -3.68 -1.63
N GLN A 31 5.23 -3.16 -2.42
CA GLN A 31 5.40 -1.71 -2.60
C GLN A 31 4.15 -1.02 -3.14
N GLN A 32 3.42 -1.67 -4.06
CA GLN A 32 2.18 -1.12 -4.60
C GLN A 32 1.05 -1.15 -3.56
N LEU A 33 0.99 -2.18 -2.72
CA LEU A 33 0.01 -2.24 -1.63
C LEU A 33 0.26 -1.16 -0.58
N GLU A 34 1.51 -0.93 -0.18
CA GLU A 34 1.87 0.16 0.74
C GLU A 34 1.42 1.53 0.20
N MET A 35 1.63 1.78 -1.09
CA MET A 35 1.14 3.00 -1.73
C MET A 35 -0.39 3.14 -1.68
N LEU A 36 -1.13 2.02 -1.83
CA LEU A 36 -2.59 2.04 -1.74
C LEU A 36 -3.07 2.30 -0.31
N ASP A 37 -2.39 1.76 0.68
CA ASP A 37 -2.69 2.02 2.09
C ASP A 37 -2.49 3.50 2.42
N ASP A 38 -1.40 4.11 1.94
CA ASP A 38 -1.13 5.55 2.10
C ASP A 38 -2.25 6.42 1.48
N ILE A 39 -2.75 6.03 0.30
CA ILE A 39 -3.88 6.72 -0.35
C ILE A 39 -5.15 6.60 0.50
N GLU A 40 -5.45 5.41 1.02
CA GLU A 40 -6.62 5.21 1.87
C GLU A 40 -6.56 6.06 3.15
N VAL A 41 -5.38 6.12 3.77
CA VAL A 41 -5.14 6.96 4.96
C VAL A 41 -5.31 8.44 4.62
N TYR A 42 -4.77 8.90 3.50
CA TYR A 42 -4.92 10.28 3.04
C TYR A 42 -6.39 10.63 2.81
N ASP A 43 -7.16 9.78 2.12
CA ASP A 43 -8.58 10.00 1.86
C ASP A 43 -9.39 10.04 3.16
N LYS A 44 -9.09 9.16 4.12
CA LYS A 44 -9.71 9.20 5.45
C LYS A 44 -9.40 10.52 6.16
N ALA A 45 -8.14 10.95 6.15
CA ALA A 45 -7.72 12.21 6.77
C ALA A 45 -8.32 13.45 6.07
N LYS A 46 -8.58 13.38 4.76
CA LYS A 46 -9.24 14.46 4.02
C LYS A 46 -10.75 14.55 4.25
N LYS A 47 -11.40 13.44 4.60
CA LYS A 47 -12.83 13.41 4.93
C LYS A 47 -13.14 13.96 6.31
N THR A 48 -12.16 13.99 7.22
CA THR A 48 -12.35 14.65 8.51
C THR A 48 -12.34 16.17 8.32
N ASN A 49 -13.17 16.90 9.07
CA ASN A 49 -13.22 18.36 9.04
C ASN A 49 -12.03 18.96 9.82
N SER A 50 -10.82 18.58 9.41
CA SER A 50 -9.58 19.00 10.04
C SER A 50 -9.35 20.49 9.84
N GLU A 51 -8.75 21.13 10.84
CA GLU A 51 -8.40 22.54 10.76
C GLU A 51 -7.38 22.79 9.64
N VAL A 52 -7.67 23.77 8.78
CA VAL A 52 -6.76 24.17 7.69
C VAL A 52 -5.91 25.33 8.18
N ILE A 53 -4.71 25.00 8.66
CA ILE A 53 -3.70 25.98 9.11
C ILE A 53 -2.55 26.09 8.10
N SER A 54 -1.83 27.21 8.15
CA SER A 54 -0.62 27.38 7.33
C SER A 54 0.52 26.46 7.79
N PHE A 55 1.42 26.08 6.87
CA PHE A 55 2.59 25.27 7.22
C PHE A 55 3.43 25.89 8.33
N SER A 56 3.65 27.22 8.28
CA SER A 56 4.41 27.95 9.30
C SER A 56 3.76 27.85 10.69
N GLN A 57 2.42 27.90 10.74
CA GLN A 57 1.67 27.73 11.98
C GLN A 57 1.76 26.29 12.50
N ALA A 58 1.55 25.29 11.64
CA ALA A 58 1.68 23.87 12.00
C ALA A 58 3.06 23.54 12.60
N VAL A 59 4.14 24.03 11.97
CA VAL A 59 5.51 23.83 12.47
C VAL A 59 5.72 24.50 13.84
N LYS A 60 5.12 25.67 14.07
CA LYS A 60 5.20 26.37 15.35
C LYS A 60 4.47 25.61 16.45
N GLU A 61 3.30 25.07 16.16
CA GLU A 61 2.51 24.26 17.10
C GLU A 61 3.22 22.96 17.47
N ILE A 62 3.78 22.23 16.49
CA ILE A 62 4.52 20.98 16.72
C ILE A 62 5.78 21.20 17.56
N LYS A 63 6.54 22.30 17.32
CA LYS A 63 7.79 22.58 18.06
C LYS A 63 7.58 23.07 19.48
N ASN A 64 6.37 23.54 19.80
CA ASN A 64 6.00 24.03 21.13
C ASN A 64 5.34 22.94 22.00
N HIS A 65 5.24 21.71 21.49
CA HIS A 65 4.90 20.49 22.23
C HIS A 65 6.16 19.69 22.55
#